data_AF-A0AAD9ZLU9-F1
#
_entry.id   AF-A0AAD9ZLU9-F1
#
_cell.length_a   1.000
_cell.length_b   1.000
_cell.length_c   1.000
_cell.angle_alpha   90.00
_cell.angle_beta   90.00
_cell.angle_gamma   90.00
#
_symmetry.space_group_name_H-M   'P 1'
#
loop_
_entity.id
_entity.type
_entity.pdbx_description
1 polymer ?
#
loop_
_entity_poly.entity_id
_entity_poly.type
_entity_poly.pdbx_seq_one_letter_code
_entity_poly.pdbx_strand_id
1 'polypeptide(L)'
;MTRTNKKKVRWINHYNNRQKILLVGEGDFSFSSCLASAFDSAANMVATCLHSEDVQKTKHRTSIAHLKLLKSKGCKVLHEVDVHYMNQHQTLCYRKFDVIIFNFPHAGHYNYLRETDGELIEVCPS
;
A
#
# COMPACT_ATOMS: atom_id res chain seq x y z
N MET A 1 -13.55 15.07 -30.97
CA MET A 1 -14.28 14.24 -29.98
C MET A 1 -13.43 13.01 -29.65
N THR A 2 -12.71 13.01 -28.53
CA THR A 2 -11.92 11.86 -28.09
C THR A 2 -12.85 10.79 -27.53
N ARG A 3 -12.90 9.62 -28.19
CA ARG A 3 -13.61 8.42 -27.71
C ARG A 3 -12.93 7.98 -26.41
N THR A 4 -13.48 8.36 -25.25
CA THR A 4 -13.10 7.76 -23.97
C THR A 4 -13.49 6.30 -23.99
N ASN A 5 -12.54 5.43 -24.31
CA ASN A 5 -12.68 3.99 -24.20
C ASN A 5 -12.94 3.69 -22.71
N LYS A 6 -14.20 3.42 -22.33
CA LYS A 6 -14.55 3.09 -20.93
C LYS A 6 -13.80 1.82 -20.56
N LYS A 7 -12.71 1.94 -19.79
CA LYS A 7 -12.00 0.78 -19.22
C LYS A 7 -13.01 -0.10 -18.48
N LYS A 8 -13.02 -1.40 -18.81
CA LYS A 8 -13.85 -2.43 -18.17
C LYS A 8 -13.54 -2.44 -16.67
N VAL A 9 -14.59 -2.48 -15.84
CA VAL A 9 -14.42 -2.58 -14.38
C VAL A 9 -13.94 -3.99 -14.06
N ARG A 10 -12.84 -4.09 -13.34
CA ARG A 10 -12.34 -5.36 -12.78
C ARG A 10 -12.54 -5.33 -11.28
N TRP A 11 -13.10 -6.40 -10.73
CA TRP A 11 -13.36 -6.58 -9.31
C TRP A 11 -12.47 -7.68 -8.76
N ILE A 12 -11.93 -7.45 -7.56
CA ILE A 12 -11.16 -8.41 -6.77
C ILE A 12 -11.68 -8.27 -5.34
N ASN A 13 -12.52 -9.21 -4.90
CA ASN A 13 -13.23 -9.13 -3.63
C ASN A 13 -13.93 -7.75 -3.47
N HIS A 14 -13.49 -6.95 -2.50
CA HIS A 14 -14.06 -5.63 -2.19
C HIS A 14 -13.41 -4.48 -2.98
N TYR A 15 -12.40 -4.78 -3.80
CA TYR A 15 -11.62 -3.79 -4.53
C TYR A 15 -12.02 -3.78 -6.02
N ASN A 16 -12.04 -2.59 -6.62
CA ASN A 16 -12.16 -2.46 -8.06
C ASN A 16 -11.20 -1.42 -8.63
N ASN A 17 -10.88 -1.57 -9.92
CA ASN A 17 -9.90 -0.74 -10.63
C ASN A 17 -10.31 0.74 -10.83
N ARG A 18 -11.47 1.17 -10.36
CA ARG A 18 -11.92 2.59 -10.38
C ARG A 18 -11.79 3.29 -9.04
N GLN A 19 -11.65 2.55 -7.93
CA GLN A 19 -11.45 3.12 -6.61
C GLN A 19 -10.09 3.82 -6.53
N LYS A 20 -10.04 4.91 -5.77
CA LYS A 20 -8.81 5.54 -5.29
C LYS A 20 -8.34 4.78 -4.06
N ILE A 21 -7.20 4.12 -4.19
CA ILE A 21 -6.68 3.20 -3.17
C ILE A 21 -5.39 3.79 -2.58
N LEU A 22 -5.33 3.91 -1.27
CA LEU A 22 -4.11 4.20 -0.53
C LEU A 22 -3.59 2.92 0.12
N LEU A 23 -2.35 2.55 -0.15
CA LEU A 23 -1.66 1.43 0.51
C LEU A 23 -0.66 2.00 1.52
N VAL A 24 -0.84 1.63 2.77
CA VAL A 24 -0.14 2.19 3.91
C VAL A 24 0.87 1.18 4.44
N GLY A 25 2.12 1.63 4.65
CA GLY A 25 3.14 0.84 5.32
C GLY A 25 3.68 -0.34 4.52
N GLU A 26 3.82 -0.19 3.19
CA GLU A 26 4.36 -1.25 2.34
C GLU A 26 5.80 -1.57 2.73
N GLY A 27 6.05 -2.84 3.08
CA GLY A 27 7.37 -3.35 3.40
C GLY A 27 8.25 -3.49 2.16
N ASP A 28 7.87 -4.33 1.19
CA ASP A 28 8.61 -4.55 -0.06
C ASP A 28 7.79 -4.27 -1.34
N PHE A 29 6.61 -3.68 -1.18
CA PHE A 29 5.65 -3.36 -2.25
C PHE A 29 5.03 -4.57 -2.97
N SER A 30 5.21 -5.79 -2.47
CA SER A 30 4.69 -7.01 -3.08
C SER A 30 3.16 -6.97 -3.21
N PHE A 31 2.43 -6.62 -2.15
CA PHE A 31 0.97 -6.53 -2.14
C PHE A 31 0.46 -5.50 -3.14
N SER A 32 0.99 -4.26 -3.10
CA SER A 32 0.66 -3.23 -4.08
C SER A 32 0.90 -3.70 -5.51
N SER A 33 2.03 -4.39 -5.76
CA SER A 33 2.39 -4.86 -7.10
C SER A 33 1.47 -5.97 -7.61
N CYS A 34 1.01 -6.85 -6.72
CA CYS A 34 0.03 -7.88 -7.03
C CYS A 34 -1.32 -7.25 -7.41
N LEU A 35 -1.81 -6.30 -6.59
CA LEU A 35 -3.07 -5.60 -6.83
C LEU A 35 -3.04 -4.80 -8.15
N ALA A 36 -1.93 -4.09 -8.41
CA ALA A 36 -1.68 -3.38 -9.65
C ALA A 36 -1.71 -4.30 -10.89
N SER A 37 -1.15 -5.50 -10.76
CA SER A 37 -1.13 -6.50 -11.83
C SER A 37 -2.51 -7.05 -12.12
N ALA A 38 -3.27 -7.36 -11.07
CA ALA A 38 -4.61 -7.91 -11.20
C ALA A 38 -5.61 -6.90 -11.79
N PHE A 39 -5.46 -5.61 -11.44
CA PHE A 39 -6.20 -4.51 -12.09
C PHE A 39 -5.67 -4.11 -13.46
N ASP A 40 -4.46 -4.57 -13.82
CA ASP A 40 -3.75 -4.20 -15.03
C ASP A 40 -3.56 -2.68 -15.19
N SER A 41 -3.63 -1.96 -14.06
CA SER A 41 -3.44 -0.52 -13.96
C SER A 41 -3.38 -0.14 -12.49
N ALA A 42 -2.55 0.83 -12.15
CA ALA A 42 -2.40 1.36 -10.80
C ALA A 42 -2.49 2.89 -10.76
N ALA A 43 -3.04 3.53 -11.80
CA ALA A 43 -3.12 4.99 -11.91
C ALA A 43 -3.91 5.66 -10.76
N ASN A 44 -4.82 4.91 -10.12
CA ASN A 44 -5.63 5.36 -9.00
C ASN A 44 -5.07 4.91 -7.64
N MET A 45 -3.90 4.28 -7.62
CA MET A 45 -3.27 3.74 -6.42
C MET A 45 -2.13 4.65 -5.95
N VAL A 46 -2.05 4.86 -4.64
CA VAL A 46 -0.91 5.48 -3.96
C VAL A 46 -0.33 4.48 -2.97
N ALA A 47 0.91 4.05 -3.16
CA ALA A 47 1.59 3.15 -2.23
C ALA A 47 2.60 3.95 -1.39
N THR A 48 2.66 3.68 -0.09
CA THR A 48 3.49 4.43 0.85
C THR A 48 4.34 3.49 1.70
N CYS A 49 5.57 3.90 2.00
CA CYS A 49 6.43 3.20 2.97
C CYS A 49 7.15 4.20 3.90
N LEU A 50 7.61 3.70 5.05
CA LEU A 50 8.35 4.50 6.03
C LEU A 50 9.82 4.73 5.64
N HIS A 51 10.41 3.81 4.87
CA HIS A 51 11.82 3.87 4.50
C HIS A 51 12.07 4.79 3.30
N SER A 52 13.26 5.39 3.22
CA SER A 52 13.71 6.11 2.02
C SER A 52 13.93 5.14 0.85
N GLU A 53 13.94 5.66 -0.38
CA GLU A 53 14.10 4.81 -1.58
C GLU A 53 15.43 4.01 -1.56
N ASP A 54 16.50 4.59 -1.02
CA ASP A 54 17.80 3.92 -0.93
C ASP A 54 17.83 2.84 0.14
N VAL A 55 17.26 3.12 1.33
CA VAL A 55 17.11 2.13 2.41
C VAL A 55 16.21 1.00 1.95
N GLN A 56 15.15 1.31 1.20
CA GLN A 56 14.22 0.34 0.66
C GLN A 56 14.90 -0.66 -0.29
N LYS A 57 15.72 -0.16 -1.23
CA LYS A 57 16.44 -0.99 -2.21
C LYS A 57 17.53 -1.84 -1.57
N THR A 58 18.18 -1.34 -0.53
CA THR A 58 19.24 -2.05 0.19
C THR A 58 18.68 -3.14 1.10
N LYS A 59 17.63 -2.82 1.88
CA LYS A 59 17.00 -3.74 2.84
C LYS A 59 16.12 -4.79 2.18
N HIS A 60 15.44 -4.44 1.09
CA HIS A 60 14.52 -5.32 0.35
C HIS A 60 14.85 -5.30 -1.14
N ARG A 61 15.85 -6.07 -1.59
CA ARG A 61 16.21 -6.14 -3.02
C ARG A 61 15.03 -6.56 -3.92
N THR A 62 14.11 -7.37 -3.40
CA THR A 62 12.86 -7.77 -4.09
C THR A 62 11.98 -6.57 -4.43
N SER A 63 12.02 -5.51 -3.61
CA SER A 63 11.25 -4.29 -3.82
C SER A 63 11.57 -3.59 -5.14
N ILE A 64 12.78 -3.77 -5.70
CA ILE A 64 13.17 -3.16 -6.97
C ILE A 64 12.24 -3.59 -8.11
N ALA A 65 11.94 -4.90 -8.19
CA ALA A 65 11.06 -5.44 -9.21
C ALA A 65 9.62 -4.97 -9.01
N HIS A 66 9.14 -4.97 -7.76
CA HIS A 66 7.80 -4.50 -7.40
C HIS A 66 7.60 -3.01 -7.69
N LEU A 67 8.56 -2.17 -7.31
CA LEU A 67 8.58 -0.74 -7.59
C LEU A 67 8.61 -0.45 -9.09
N LYS A 68 9.39 -1.20 -9.87
CA LYS A 68 9.43 -1.06 -11.33
C LYS A 68 8.08 -1.38 -11.97
N LEU A 69 7.44 -2.45 -11.52
CA LEU A 69 6.10 -2.84 -11.96
C LEU A 69 5.05 -1.80 -11.55
N LEU A 70 5.11 -1.28 -10.33
CA LEU A 70 4.20 -0.22 -9.87
C LEU A 70 4.34 1.06 -10.70
N LYS A 71 5.57 1.51 -10.93
CA LYS A 71 5.87 2.67 -11.78
C LYS A 71 5.35 2.44 -13.20
N SER A 72 5.55 1.25 -13.79
CA SER A 72 5.07 0.95 -15.15
C SER A 72 3.53 0.87 -15.24
N LYS A 73 2.84 0.48 -14.17
CA LYS A 73 1.37 0.49 -14.09
C LYS A 73 0.78 1.86 -13.72
N GLY A 74 1.62 2.87 -13.47
CA GLY A 74 1.22 4.24 -13.16
C GLY A 74 0.89 4.51 -11.68
N CYS A 75 1.33 3.64 -10.77
CA CYS A 75 1.16 3.86 -9.33
C CYS A 75 2.01 5.03 -8.85
N LYS A 76 1.45 5.86 -7.96
CA LYS A 76 2.23 6.85 -7.22
C LYS A 76 2.84 6.19 -6.00
N VAL A 77 4.16 6.12 -5.94
CA VAL A 77 4.90 5.62 -4.77
C VAL A 77 5.42 6.80 -3.95
N LEU A 78 5.18 6.79 -2.65
CA LEU A 78 5.71 7.76 -1.68
C LEU A 78 6.60 7.02 -0.68
N HIS A 79 7.77 7.58 -0.42
CA HIS A 79 8.72 7.09 0.58
C HIS A 79 8.69 8.01 1.79
N GLU A 80 9.25 7.56 2.92
CA GLU A 80 9.39 8.35 4.14
C GLU A 80 8.05 8.89 4.67
N VAL A 81 6.99 8.11 4.51
CA VAL A 81 5.66 8.45 5.01
C VAL A 81 5.44 7.74 6.35
N ASP A 82 5.50 8.52 7.43
CA ASP A 82 5.07 8.07 8.76
C ASP A 82 3.54 8.12 8.85
N VAL A 83 2.95 7.00 9.26
CA VAL A 83 1.51 6.84 9.46
C VAL A 83 0.94 7.80 10.52
N HIS A 84 1.72 8.15 11.55
CA HIS A 84 1.29 9.05 12.62
C HIS A 84 1.11 10.49 12.12
N TYR A 85 1.85 10.88 11.08
CA TYR A 85 1.85 12.23 10.51
C TYR A 85 1.38 12.25 9.05
N MET A 86 0.77 11.15 8.57
CA MET A 86 0.36 10.99 7.18
C MET A 86 -0.70 12.01 6.76
N ASN A 87 -1.55 12.44 7.69
CA ASN A 87 -2.55 13.49 7.50
C ASN A 87 -1.94 14.88 7.26
N GLN A 88 -0.65 15.08 7.56
CA GLN A 88 0.08 16.31 7.28
C GLN A 88 0.86 16.24 5.96
N HIS A 89 1.05 15.03 5.41
CA HIS A 89 1.81 14.83 4.19
C HIS A 89 1.12 15.54 3.01
N GLN A 90 1.80 16.50 2.39
CA GLN A 90 1.22 17.44 1.40
C GLN A 90 0.50 16.75 0.22
N THR A 91 0.97 15.57 -0.19
CA THR A 91 0.31 14.78 -1.26
C THR A 91 -0.98 14.09 -0.79
N LEU A 92 -1.08 13.74 0.49
CA LEU A 92 -2.12 12.87 1.04
C LEU A 92 -3.21 13.67 1.76
N CYS A 93 -2.85 14.76 2.45
CA CYS A 93 -3.76 15.56 3.27
C CYS A 93 -4.95 16.17 2.50
N TYR A 94 -4.77 16.46 1.21
CA TYR A 94 -5.83 16.98 0.34
C TYR A 94 -6.50 15.93 -0.54
N ARG A 95 -6.17 14.64 -0.38
CA ARG A 95 -6.73 13.55 -1.19
C ARG A 95 -7.74 12.73 -0.39
N LYS A 96 -8.87 12.45 -1.03
CA LYS A 96 -9.84 11.44 -0.57
C LYS A 96 -9.57 10.12 -1.27
N PHE A 97 -9.63 9.04 -0.50
CA PHE A 97 -9.50 7.67 -0.96
C PHE A 97 -10.80 6.92 -0.70
N ASP A 98 -11.18 6.05 -1.63
CA ASP A 98 -12.34 5.18 -1.46
C ASP A 98 -11.99 3.97 -0.59
N VAL A 99 -10.72 3.57 -0.62
CA VAL A 99 -10.19 2.43 0.13
C VAL A 99 -8.82 2.79 0.69
N ILE A 100 -8.60 2.53 1.98
CA ILE A 100 -7.29 2.57 2.62
C ILE A 100 -6.96 1.14 3.03
N ILE A 101 -5.87 0.60 2.48
CA ILE A 101 -5.37 -0.73 2.80
C ILE A 101 -4.17 -0.57 3.70
N PHE A 102 -4.26 -1.11 4.90
CA PHE A 102 -3.18 -1.14 5.86
C PHE A 102 -2.87 -2.58 6.21
N ASN A 103 -1.74 -3.07 5.71
CA ASN A 103 -1.34 -4.46 5.89
C ASN A 103 -0.23 -4.50 6.95
N PHE A 104 -0.60 -4.29 8.21
CA PHE A 104 0.34 -4.59 9.29
C PHE A 104 0.66 -6.08 9.20
N PRO A 105 1.93 -6.49 9.05
CA PRO A 105 2.28 -7.86 9.40
C PRO A 105 1.79 -8.03 10.83
N HIS A 106 0.97 -9.05 11.05
CA HIS A 106 0.44 -9.42 12.36
C HIS A 106 1.56 -9.17 13.38
N ALA A 107 1.28 -8.31 14.37
CA ALA A 107 2.24 -7.93 15.41
C ALA A 107 3.07 -9.15 15.75
N GLY A 108 4.40 -9.02 15.59
CA GLY A 108 5.31 -10.13 15.36
C GLY A 108 4.90 -11.39 16.11
N HIS A 109 4.84 -12.51 15.39
CA HIS A 109 4.85 -13.80 16.06
C HIS A 109 6.15 -13.87 16.85
N TYR A 110 6.11 -13.41 18.10
CA TYR A 110 6.99 -13.92 19.13
C TYR A 110 6.82 -15.43 19.01
N ASN A 111 7.88 -16.17 18.68
CA ASN A 111 7.81 -17.63 18.46
C ASN A 111 7.23 -18.43 19.64
N TYR A 112 6.82 -17.75 20.73
CA TYR A 112 6.23 -18.26 21.95
C TYR A 112 4.80 -17.77 22.24
N LEU A 113 4.18 -16.89 21.42
CA LEU A 113 2.81 -16.40 21.66
C LEU A 113 1.88 -16.79 20.51
N ARG A 114 0.81 -17.52 20.84
CA ARG A 114 -0.26 -17.90 19.91
C ARG A 114 -1.39 -16.86 19.98
N GLU A 115 -2.23 -16.82 18.96
CA GLU A 115 -3.43 -15.95 18.91
C GLU A 115 -4.44 -16.18 20.06
N THR A 116 -4.21 -17.19 20.90
CA THR A 116 -4.99 -17.50 22.11
C THR A 116 -4.48 -16.80 23.37
N ASP A 117 -3.34 -16.11 23.31
CA ASP A 117 -2.73 -15.48 24.48
C ASP A 117 -3.27 -14.04 24.67
N GLY A 118 -3.98 -13.81 25.78
CA GLY A 118 -4.69 -12.57 26.08
C GLY A 118 -3.83 -11.30 26.22
N GLU A 119 -2.49 -11.44 26.22
CA GLU A 119 -1.56 -10.32 26.32
C GLU A 119 -1.45 -9.47 25.04
N LEU A 120 -1.97 -9.96 23.90
CA LEU A 120 -1.95 -9.20 22.64
C LEU A 120 -3.02 -8.09 22.55
N ILE A 121 -3.94 -8.01 23.53
CA ILE A 121 -5.05 -7.02 23.52
C ILE A 121 -4.69 -5.74 24.31
N GLU A 122 -3.63 -5.74 25.12
CA GLU A 122 -3.38 -4.67 26.09
C GLU A 122 -2.15 -3.80 25.80
N VAL A 123 -1.87 -3.50 24.52
CA VAL A 123 -0.79 -2.57 24.18
C VAL A 123 -1.16 -1.63 23.02
N CYS A 124 -2.22 -0.86 23.22
CA CYS A 124 -2.38 0.44 22.56
C CYS A 124 -2.44 1.52 23.65
N PRO A 125 -1.31 2.17 24.01
CA PRO A 125 -1.37 3.35 24.83
C PRO A 125 -1.95 4.50 24.00
N SER A 126 -3.00 5.12 24.55
CA SER A 126 -3.63 6.37 24.15
C SER A 126 -2.68 7.56 24.14
#